data_AF-A0A1V6IZW0-F1
#
_entry.id   AF-A0A1V6IZW0-F1
#
_cell.length_a   1.000
_cell.length_b   1.000
_cell.length_c   1.000
_cell.angle_alpha   90.00
_cell.angle_beta   90.00
_cell.angle_gamma   90.00
#
_symmetry.space_group_name_H-M   'P 1'
#
loop_
_entity.id
_entity.type
_entity.pdbx_description
1 polymer ?
#
loop_
_entity_poly.entity_id
_entity_poly.type
_entity_poly.pdbx_seq_one_letter_code
_entity_poly.pdbx_strand_id
1 'polypeptide(L)'
;MKQPDLGKKITELRLAKGLTQGELAQKCNLSLRTIQRIESAEVTPRSYTVKLIFQCLDYQIYDSFGKFTYRLDRLAYRIRIGLGQCYKYVLDLFNLKTHTMRKITILSLPCIAIIFLFLFLGTESKAQSHEKIIARIATQNNKFTKWFNTGQIDSLGSVYLENACMIPSNYREIHGREYIKGYYSFLYATGFRFTENTSSALVISDSILVDRGVWKAGQMTGTYLTQWRLCEDGEWYIENEMTNTDLVEE
;
A
#
# COMPACT_ATOMS: atom_id res chain seq x y z
N MET A 1 -14.99 35.25 9.51
CA MET A 1 -13.57 35.16 9.95
C MET A 1 -13.53 35.34 11.45
N LYS A 2 -12.68 34.58 12.16
CA LYS A 2 -12.44 34.71 13.61
C LYS A 2 -11.05 35.29 13.84
N GLN A 3 -10.77 35.81 15.03
CA GLN A 3 -9.39 36.12 15.42
C GLN A 3 -8.57 34.82 15.55
N PRO A 4 -7.27 34.81 15.19
CA PRO A 4 -6.42 35.94 14.79
C PRO A 4 -6.46 36.27 13.29
N ASP A 5 -7.09 35.44 12.46
CA ASP A 5 -7.09 35.58 10.99
C ASP A 5 -7.77 36.87 10.53
N LEU A 6 -8.80 37.31 11.27
CA LEU A 6 -9.46 38.60 11.04
C LEU A 6 -8.48 39.78 11.16
N GLY A 7 -7.73 39.85 12.26
CA GLY A 7 -6.73 40.91 12.49
C GLY A 7 -5.66 40.93 11.42
N LYS A 8 -5.11 39.75 11.08
CA LYS A 8 -4.13 39.60 9.99
C LYS A 8 -4.66 40.11 8.65
N LYS A 9 -5.90 39.78 8.31
CA LYS A 9 -6.51 40.20 7.03
C LYS A 9 -6.73 41.72 6.97
N ILE A 10 -7.14 42.32 8.09
CA ILE A 10 -7.29 43.78 8.17
C ILE A 10 -5.92 44.47 8.00
N THR A 11 -4.88 43.98 8.67
CA THR A 11 -3.50 44.51 8.52
C THR A 11 -3.02 44.42 7.07
N GLU A 12 -3.21 43.26 6.43
CA GLU A 12 -2.83 43.04 5.03
C GLU A 12 -3.51 44.05 4.09
N LEU A 13 -4.84 44.22 4.21
CA LEU A 13 -5.62 45.14 3.37
C LEU A 13 -5.27 46.61 3.66
N ARG A 14 -5.00 46.96 4.91
CA ARG A 14 -4.56 48.30 5.31
C ARG A 14 -3.24 48.66 4.65
N LEU A 15 -2.25 47.76 4.75
CA LEU A 15 -0.93 47.95 4.15
C LEU A 15 -1.00 48.00 2.62
N ALA A 16 -1.85 47.15 2.00
CA ALA A 16 -2.08 47.19 0.55
C ALA A 16 -2.65 48.52 0.05
N LYS A 17 -3.35 49.27 0.91
CA LYS A 17 -3.86 50.63 0.62
C LYS A 17 -2.92 51.75 1.08
N GLY A 18 -1.75 51.43 1.63
CA GLY A 18 -0.78 52.42 2.12
C GLY A 18 -1.26 53.22 3.33
N LEU A 19 -2.25 52.74 4.08
CA LEU A 19 -2.82 53.44 5.22
C LEU A 19 -2.06 53.13 6.51
N THR A 20 -1.86 54.11 7.37
CA THR A 20 -1.45 53.93 8.77
C THR A 20 -2.63 53.45 9.63
N GLN A 21 -2.36 52.90 10.82
CA GLN A 21 -3.42 52.52 11.75
C GLN A 21 -4.30 53.72 12.16
N GLY A 22 -3.71 54.92 12.24
CA GLY A 22 -4.42 56.17 12.54
C GLY A 22 -5.36 56.60 11.41
N GLU A 23 -4.90 56.51 10.17
CA GLU A 23 -5.74 56.85 9.00
C GLU A 23 -6.88 55.86 8.81
N LEU A 24 -6.65 54.57 9.03
CA LEU A 24 -7.73 53.58 9.01
C LEU A 24 -8.74 53.84 10.14
N ALA A 25 -8.27 54.22 11.33
CA ALA A 25 -9.14 54.56 12.46
C ALA A 25 -10.03 55.78 12.13
N GLN A 26 -9.45 56.84 11.56
CA GLN A 26 -10.20 58.02 11.11
C GLN A 26 -11.20 57.65 10.00
N LYS A 27 -10.77 56.90 8.99
CA LYS A 27 -11.62 56.49 7.85
C LYS A 27 -12.79 55.60 8.28
N CYS A 28 -12.61 54.78 9.31
CA CYS A 28 -13.66 53.93 9.88
C CYS A 28 -14.50 54.60 10.98
N ASN A 29 -14.19 55.83 11.37
CA ASN A 29 -14.75 56.50 12.56
C ASN A 29 -14.62 55.63 13.83
N LEU A 30 -13.44 55.05 14.05
CA LEU A 30 -13.09 54.21 15.20
C LEU A 30 -11.89 54.81 15.95
N SER A 31 -11.69 54.41 17.20
CA SER A 31 -10.49 54.82 17.94
C SER A 31 -9.26 54.06 17.44
N LEU A 32 -8.09 54.71 17.43
CA LEU A 32 -6.80 54.06 17.11
C LEU A 32 -6.58 52.79 17.93
N ARG A 33 -6.89 52.86 19.23
CA ARG A 33 -6.79 51.71 20.15
C ARG A 33 -7.70 50.55 19.74
N THR A 34 -8.87 50.82 19.17
CA THR A 34 -9.77 49.77 18.66
C THR A 34 -9.15 49.04 17.48
N ILE A 35 -8.60 49.76 16.50
CA ILE A 35 -7.92 49.16 15.33
C ILE A 35 -6.71 48.33 15.77
N GLN A 36 -5.87 48.88 16.66
CA GLN A 36 -4.69 48.18 17.20
C GLN A 36 -5.05 46.85 17.85
N ARG A 37 -6.06 46.83 18.73
CA ARG A 37 -6.51 45.61 19.44
C ARG A 37 -7.17 44.59 18.52
N ILE A 38 -7.75 45.03 17.40
CA ILE A 38 -8.30 44.14 16.38
C ILE A 38 -7.16 43.54 15.54
N GLU A 39 -6.20 44.35 15.10
CA GLU A 39 -5.03 43.87 14.34
C GLU A 39 -4.13 42.95 15.18
N SER A 40 -3.99 43.20 16.49
CA SER A 40 -3.24 42.34 17.44
C SER A 40 -3.99 41.10 17.92
N ALA A 41 -5.22 40.89 17.45
CA ALA A 41 -6.11 39.79 17.86
C ALA A 41 -6.53 39.78 19.35
N GLU A 42 -6.32 40.87 20.10
CA GLU A 42 -6.75 41.01 21.49
C GLU A 42 -8.27 41.08 21.67
N VAL A 43 -8.99 41.58 20.66
CA VAL A 43 -10.45 41.73 20.70
C VAL A 43 -11.08 41.17 19.43
N THR A 44 -12.17 40.45 19.60
CA THR A 44 -13.06 40.09 18.49
C THR A 44 -14.16 41.15 18.37
N PRO A 45 -14.13 42.01 17.34
CA PRO A 45 -15.13 43.06 17.15
C PRO A 45 -16.49 42.47 16.72
N ARG A 46 -17.57 43.23 16.95
CA ARG A 46 -18.92 42.82 16.51
C ARG A 46 -19.00 42.77 14.98
N SER A 47 -19.89 41.93 14.44
CA SER A 47 -20.07 41.75 12.99
C SER A 47 -20.30 43.06 12.23
N TYR A 48 -20.96 44.05 12.85
CA TYR A 48 -21.15 45.39 12.27
C TYR A 48 -19.82 46.15 12.09
N THR A 49 -18.99 46.18 13.14
CA THR A 49 -17.66 46.83 13.10
C THR A 49 -16.75 46.16 12.08
N VAL A 50 -16.82 44.83 11.95
CA VAL A 50 -16.10 44.07 10.91
C VAL A 50 -16.53 44.53 9.51
N LYS A 51 -17.84 44.62 9.26
CA LYS A 51 -18.37 45.10 7.98
C LYS A 51 -17.91 46.53 7.68
N LEU A 52 -17.96 47.42 8.66
CA LEU A 52 -17.53 48.82 8.52
C LEU A 52 -16.06 48.93 8.11
N ILE A 53 -15.16 48.22 8.81
CA ILE A 53 -13.72 48.23 8.50
C ILE A 53 -13.46 47.71 7.09
N PHE A 54 -14.08 46.58 6.71
CA PHE A 54 -13.92 46.03 5.37
C PHE A 54 -14.51 46.93 4.28
N GLN A 55 -15.62 47.63 4.55
CA GLN A 55 -16.17 48.65 3.65
C GLN A 55 -15.19 49.82 3.46
N CYS A 56 -14.60 50.35 4.53
CA CYS A 56 -13.60 51.42 4.44
C CYS A 56 -12.31 50.99 3.73
N LEU A 57 -12.02 49.67 3.73
CA LEU A 57 -10.94 49.03 2.99
C LEU A 57 -11.38 48.51 1.61
N ASP A 58 -12.56 48.91 1.10
CA ASP A 58 -13.12 48.51 -0.19
C ASP A 58 -13.11 46.98 -0.43
N TYR A 59 -13.17 46.21 0.66
CA TYR A 59 -13.17 44.76 0.64
C TYR A 59 -14.61 44.27 0.78
N GLN A 60 -15.16 43.76 -0.31
CA GLN A 60 -16.48 43.14 -0.28
C GLN A 60 -16.40 41.79 0.44
N ILE A 61 -16.90 41.76 1.68
CA ILE A 61 -17.15 40.48 2.38
C ILE A 61 -18.29 39.79 1.64
N TYR A 62 -17.97 38.87 0.75
CA TYR A 62 -18.98 38.05 0.09
C TYR A 62 -19.78 37.29 1.17
N ASP A 63 -21.12 37.40 1.14
CA ASP A 63 -22.11 36.73 2.02
C ASP A 63 -22.03 35.18 2.05
N SER A 64 -21.00 34.61 1.42
CA SER A 64 -20.71 33.17 1.31
C SER A 64 -20.66 32.46 2.66
N PHE A 65 -20.04 33.09 3.67
CA PHE A 65 -19.88 32.46 4.99
C PHE A 65 -21.20 32.28 5.74
N GLY A 66 -22.12 33.26 5.69
CA GLY A 66 -23.42 33.15 6.36
C GLY A 66 -24.35 32.14 5.67
N LYS A 67 -24.27 32.04 4.34
CA LYS A 67 -25.05 31.07 3.56
C LYS A 67 -24.52 29.65 3.75
N PHE A 68 -23.21 29.48 3.94
CA PHE A 68 -22.58 28.19 4.23
C PHE A 68 -22.95 27.67 5.62
N THR A 69 -22.85 28.50 6.66
CA THR A 69 -23.23 28.09 8.03
C THR A 69 -24.72 27.73 8.12
N TYR A 70 -25.60 28.51 7.48
CA TYR A 70 -27.04 28.19 7.40
C TYR A 70 -27.32 26.87 6.67
N ARG A 71 -26.56 26.55 5.61
CA ARG A 71 -26.66 25.27 4.90
C ARG A 71 -26.19 24.10 5.75
N LEU A 72 -25.09 24.26 6.50
CA LEU A 72 -24.58 23.24 7.41
C LEU A 72 -25.55 22.95 8.56
N ASP A 73 -26.13 23.98 9.18
CA ASP A 73 -27.09 23.81 10.27
C ASP A 73 -28.37 23.11 9.80
N ARG A 74 -28.86 23.45 8.59
CA ARG A 74 -30.01 22.76 7.97
C ARG A 74 -29.70 21.29 7.66
N LEU A 75 -28.48 20.99 7.21
CA LEU A 75 -28.04 19.62 6.96
C LEU A 75 -27.93 18.83 8.28
N ALA A 76 -27.32 19.41 9.31
CA ALA A 76 -27.20 18.80 10.62
C ALA A 76 -28.57 18.51 11.27
N TYR A 77 -29.53 19.43 11.13
CA TYR A 77 -30.91 19.22 11.60
C TYR A 77 -31.60 18.06 10.86
N ARG A 78 -31.47 17.99 9.52
CA ARG A 78 -32.01 16.88 8.71
C ARG A 78 -31.40 15.54 9.08
N ILE A 79 -30.09 15.49 9.27
CA ILE A 79 -29.37 14.29 9.71
C ILE A 79 -29.86 13.87 11.10
N ARG A 80 -29.98 14.80 12.06
CA ARG A 80 -30.43 14.50 13.42
C ARG A 80 -31.86 13.97 13.47
N ILE A 81 -32.79 14.51 12.66
CA ILE A 81 -34.16 13.98 12.55
C ILE A 81 -34.16 12.60 11.89
N GLY A 82 -33.43 12.44 10.78
CA GLY A 82 -33.34 11.15 10.09
C GLY A 82 -32.77 10.06 10.99
N LEU A 83 -31.74 10.36 11.76
CA LEU A 83 -31.15 9.45 12.75
C LEU A 83 -32.12 9.12 13.88
N GLY A 84 -32.85 10.10 14.40
CA GLY A 84 -33.86 9.86 15.44
C GLY A 84 -35.02 8.98 14.96
N GLN A 85 -35.42 9.12 13.70
CA GLN A 85 -36.46 8.30 13.09
C GLN A 85 -35.95 6.88 12.81
N CYS A 86 -34.72 6.75 12.30
CA CYS A 86 -34.04 5.47 12.13
C CYS A 86 -33.90 4.70 13.46
N TYR A 87 -33.48 5.38 14.53
CA TYR A 87 -33.37 4.80 15.87
C TYR A 87 -34.69 4.21 16.38
N LYS A 88 -35.82 4.89 16.16
CA LYS A 88 -37.14 4.35 16.51
C LYS A 88 -37.50 3.10 15.72
N TYR A 89 -37.22 3.07 14.41
CA TYR A 89 -37.45 1.86 13.60
C TYR A 89 -36.55 0.70 14.03
N VAL A 90 -35.28 0.98 14.36
CA VAL A 90 -34.35 -0.02 14.89
C VAL A 90 -34.87 -0.58 16.20
N LEU A 91 -35.27 0.25 17.16
CA LEU A 91 -35.85 -0.22 18.43
C LEU A 91 -37.14 -1.02 18.23
N ASP A 92 -38.01 -0.61 17.30
CA ASP A 92 -39.22 -1.36 16.99
C ASP A 92 -38.91 -2.73 16.35
N LEU A 93 -37.83 -2.82 15.57
CA LEU A 93 -37.38 -4.07 14.97
C LEU A 93 -37.00 -5.12 16.04
N PHE A 94 -36.46 -4.67 17.18
CA PHE A 94 -36.16 -5.52 18.35
C PHE A 94 -37.37 -5.75 19.28
N ASN A 95 -38.48 -5.03 19.08
CA ASN A 95 -39.72 -5.26 19.83
C ASN A 95 -40.50 -6.44 19.22
N LEU A 96 -40.23 -7.64 19.73
CA LEU A 96 -40.71 -8.92 19.21
C LEU A 96 -42.16 -9.29 19.62
N LYS A 97 -42.90 -8.41 20.29
CA LYS A 97 -44.29 -8.67 20.73
C LYS A 97 -45.28 -8.83 19.58
N THR A 98 -45.00 -8.23 18.41
CA THR A 98 -45.88 -8.25 17.23
C THR A 98 -45.13 -8.73 15.99
N HIS A 99 -45.78 -9.55 15.15
CA HIS A 99 -45.21 -10.13 13.92
C HIS A 99 -43.83 -10.78 14.11
N THR A 100 -43.65 -11.49 15.22
CA THR A 100 -42.38 -12.07 15.71
C THR A 100 -41.60 -12.82 14.62
N MET A 101 -42.26 -13.69 13.86
CA MET A 101 -41.61 -14.48 12.81
C MET A 101 -41.02 -13.62 11.69
N ARG A 102 -41.73 -12.57 11.25
CA ARG A 102 -41.24 -11.68 10.19
C ARG A 102 -40.05 -10.84 10.65
N LYS A 103 -40.08 -10.34 11.89
CA LYS A 103 -38.99 -9.56 12.49
C LYS A 103 -37.73 -10.41 12.68
N ILE A 104 -37.89 -11.68 13.10
CA ILE A 104 -36.77 -12.63 13.22
C ILE A 104 -36.14 -12.91 11.85
N THR A 105 -36.92 -13.11 10.79
CA THR A 105 -36.39 -13.31 9.43
C THR A 105 -35.59 -12.10 8.93
N ILE A 106 -36.07 -10.88 9.21
CA ILE A 106 -35.37 -9.64 8.83
C ILE A 106 -34.06 -9.50 9.62
N LEU A 107 -34.05 -9.89 10.90
CA LEU A 107 -32.87 -9.79 11.77
C LEU A 107 -31.83 -10.88 11.45
N SER A 108 -32.24 -12.06 11.00
CA SER A 108 -31.33 -13.17 10.69
C SER A 108 -30.63 -13.03 9.34
N LEU A 109 -31.26 -12.41 8.34
CA LEU A 109 -30.68 -12.19 7.01
C LEU A 109 -29.29 -11.53 7.03
N PRO A 110 -29.07 -10.39 7.71
CA PRO A 110 -27.76 -9.76 7.77
C PRO A 110 -26.76 -10.60 8.58
N CYS A 111 -27.20 -11.30 9.64
CA CYS A 111 -26.34 -12.20 10.40
C CYS A 111 -25.82 -13.37 9.53
N ILE A 112 -26.70 -13.95 8.70
CA ILE A 112 -26.32 -15.01 7.74
C ILE A 112 -25.37 -14.46 6.69
N ALA A 113 -25.62 -13.26 6.15
CA ALA A 113 -24.74 -12.61 5.19
C ALA A 113 -23.34 -12.34 5.78
N ILE A 114 -23.26 -11.93 7.04
CA ILE A 114 -22.00 -11.75 7.77
C ILE A 114 -21.27 -13.08 7.95
N ILE A 115 -21.97 -14.15 8.33
CA ILE A 115 -21.38 -15.50 8.46
C ILE A 115 -20.85 -15.97 7.10
N PHE A 116 -21.61 -15.81 6.02
CA PHE A 116 -21.14 -16.12 4.67
C PHE A 116 -19.92 -15.28 4.27
N LEU A 117 -19.90 -13.99 4.57
CA LEU A 117 -18.74 -13.13 4.33
C LEU A 117 -17.50 -13.66 5.08
N PHE A 118 -17.63 -14.04 6.35
CA PHE A 118 -16.53 -14.63 7.12
C PHE A 118 -16.06 -15.98 6.57
N LEU A 119 -16.95 -16.79 6.02
CA LEU A 119 -16.59 -18.06 5.37
C LEU A 119 -15.75 -17.85 4.10
N PHE A 120 -16.00 -16.77 3.34
CA PHE A 120 -15.24 -16.46 2.13
C PHE A 120 -13.96 -15.65 2.37
N LEU A 121 -13.83 -14.96 3.50
CA LEU A 121 -12.61 -14.20 3.83
C LEU A 121 -11.43 -15.08 4.28
N GLY A 122 -11.67 -16.35 4.62
CA GLY A 122 -10.67 -17.24 5.24
C GLY A 122 -10.06 -18.32 4.34
N THR A 123 -10.34 -18.36 3.04
CA THR A 123 -9.91 -19.47 2.17
C THR A 123 -8.61 -19.18 1.43
N GLU A 124 -7.51 -18.95 2.14
CA GLU A 124 -6.16 -19.17 1.61
C GLU A 124 -5.69 -20.52 2.17
N SER A 125 -6.01 -21.62 1.50
CA SER A 125 -5.56 -22.95 1.93
C SER A 125 -4.07 -23.12 1.65
N LYS A 126 -3.32 -23.76 2.56
CA LYS A 126 -1.89 -24.09 2.35
C LYS A 126 -1.65 -24.89 1.05
N ALA A 127 -2.64 -25.66 0.59
CA ALA A 127 -2.55 -26.36 -0.69
C ALA A 127 -2.48 -25.40 -1.89
N GLN A 128 -3.28 -24.33 -1.86
CA GLN A 128 -3.28 -23.32 -2.92
C GLN A 128 -2.00 -22.47 -2.91
N SER A 129 -1.41 -22.22 -1.74
CA SER A 129 -0.11 -21.54 -1.66
C SER A 129 1.03 -22.41 -2.19
N HIS A 130 1.02 -23.73 -1.91
CA HIS A 130 2.03 -24.66 -2.43
C HIS A 130 1.99 -24.78 -3.96
N GLU A 131 0.82 -24.87 -4.58
CA GLU A 131 0.71 -24.91 -6.05
C GLU A 131 1.27 -23.65 -6.71
N LYS A 132 1.00 -22.46 -6.14
CA LYS A 132 1.58 -21.19 -6.60
C LYS A 132 3.11 -21.23 -6.54
N ILE A 133 3.69 -21.79 -5.48
CA ILE A 133 5.14 -21.93 -5.32
C ILE A 133 5.71 -22.89 -6.37
N ILE A 134 5.07 -24.06 -6.59
CA ILE A 134 5.51 -25.03 -7.60
C ILE A 134 5.51 -24.39 -9.00
N ALA A 135 4.44 -23.70 -9.38
CA ALA A 135 4.35 -23.01 -10.66
C ALA A 135 5.42 -21.92 -10.80
N ARG A 136 5.73 -21.22 -9.69
CA ARG A 136 6.78 -20.21 -9.63
C ARG A 136 8.16 -20.83 -9.86
N ILE A 137 8.51 -21.93 -9.20
CA ILE A 137 9.79 -22.63 -9.39
C ILE A 137 9.93 -23.15 -10.83
N ALA A 138 8.88 -23.78 -11.38
CA ALA A 138 8.88 -24.21 -12.78
C ALA A 138 9.13 -23.04 -13.75
N THR A 139 8.54 -21.86 -13.47
CA THR A 139 8.80 -20.65 -14.25
C THR A 139 10.24 -20.17 -14.10
N GLN A 140 10.81 -20.25 -12.90
CA GLN A 140 12.20 -19.87 -12.65
C GLN A 140 13.19 -20.80 -13.36
N ASN A 141 12.99 -22.12 -13.35
CA ASN A 141 13.88 -23.06 -14.05
C ASN A 141 13.88 -22.83 -15.57
N ASN A 142 12.71 -22.49 -16.14
CA ASN A 142 12.60 -22.06 -17.54
C ASN A 142 13.34 -20.74 -17.81
N LYS A 143 13.21 -19.74 -16.93
CA LYS A 143 13.95 -18.47 -17.04
C LYS A 143 15.45 -18.68 -16.93
N PHE A 144 15.89 -19.49 -15.98
CA PHE A 144 17.29 -19.85 -15.76
C PHE A 144 17.91 -20.43 -17.04
N THR A 145 17.25 -21.44 -17.63
CA THR A 145 17.66 -22.07 -18.88
C THR A 145 17.76 -21.04 -20.02
N LYS A 146 16.75 -20.17 -20.14
CA LYS A 146 16.73 -19.11 -21.15
C LYS A 146 17.90 -18.13 -20.95
N TRP A 147 18.07 -17.59 -19.74
CA TRP A 147 19.13 -16.64 -19.40
C TRP A 147 20.51 -17.21 -19.64
N PHE A 148 20.74 -18.45 -19.21
CA PHE A 148 22.01 -19.11 -19.47
C PHE A 148 22.27 -19.25 -20.97
N ASN A 149 21.32 -19.79 -21.73
CA ASN A 149 21.50 -20.05 -23.16
C ASN A 149 21.65 -18.76 -24.00
N THR A 150 21.09 -17.63 -23.54
CA THR A 150 21.26 -16.31 -24.17
C THR A 150 22.46 -15.52 -23.66
N GLY A 151 23.22 -16.05 -22.69
CA GLY A 151 24.40 -15.40 -22.11
C GLY A 151 24.07 -14.27 -21.12
N GLN A 152 22.84 -14.20 -20.62
CA GLN A 152 22.40 -13.21 -19.62
C GLN A 152 22.80 -13.61 -18.20
N ILE A 153 24.11 -13.66 -17.95
CA ILE A 153 24.67 -14.19 -16.69
C ILE A 153 24.32 -13.30 -15.48
N ASP A 154 24.21 -11.98 -15.65
CA ASP A 154 23.77 -11.10 -14.54
C ASP A 154 22.34 -11.42 -14.10
N SER A 155 21.43 -11.69 -15.05
CA SER A 155 20.05 -12.09 -14.74
C SER A 155 20.01 -13.46 -14.05
N LEU A 156 20.84 -14.41 -14.50
CA LEU A 156 20.98 -15.71 -13.84
C LEU A 156 21.50 -15.56 -12.39
N GLY A 157 22.55 -14.75 -12.20
CA GLY A 157 23.13 -14.50 -10.89
C GLY A 157 22.17 -13.85 -9.91
N SER A 158 21.19 -13.07 -10.40
CA SER A 158 20.19 -12.41 -9.55
C SER A 158 19.30 -13.38 -8.75
N VAL A 159 19.24 -14.65 -9.18
CA VAL A 159 18.46 -15.71 -8.53
C VAL A 159 19.15 -16.24 -7.26
N TYR A 160 20.47 -16.08 -7.15
CA TYR A 160 21.25 -16.56 -6.01
C TYR A 160 21.30 -15.52 -4.90
N LEU A 161 21.41 -15.92 -3.64
CA LEU A 161 21.82 -15.01 -2.57
C LEU A 161 23.25 -14.50 -2.79
N GLU A 162 23.56 -13.34 -2.21
CA GLU A 162 24.90 -12.74 -2.32
C GLU A 162 26.00 -13.68 -1.78
N ASN A 163 25.69 -14.39 -0.69
CA ASN A 163 26.55 -15.38 -0.03
C ASN A 163 26.20 -16.84 -0.38
N ALA A 164 25.52 -17.10 -1.50
CA ALA A 164 25.12 -18.44 -1.89
C ALA A 164 26.32 -19.38 -2.08
N CYS A 165 26.10 -20.68 -1.86
CA CYS A 165 27.09 -21.72 -2.10
C CYS A 165 26.67 -22.62 -3.27
N MET A 166 27.63 -22.98 -4.13
CA MET A 166 27.45 -23.92 -5.23
C MET A 166 28.51 -25.02 -5.20
N ILE A 167 28.07 -26.28 -5.32
CA ILE A 167 28.91 -27.47 -5.45
C ILE A 167 28.71 -28.05 -6.87
N PRO A 168 29.50 -27.57 -7.85
CA PRO A 168 29.48 -28.10 -9.21
C PRO A 168 30.10 -29.50 -9.33
N SER A 169 29.72 -30.22 -10.38
CA SER A 169 30.28 -31.54 -10.70
C SER A 169 31.78 -31.44 -11.02
N ASN A 170 32.59 -32.29 -10.40
CA ASN A 170 34.04 -32.38 -10.61
C ASN A 170 34.79 -31.05 -10.44
N TYR A 171 34.27 -30.12 -9.64
CA TYR A 171 34.89 -28.83 -9.40
C TYR A 171 34.77 -28.42 -7.93
N ARG A 172 35.61 -27.50 -7.47
CA ARG A 172 35.62 -27.06 -6.08
C ARG A 172 34.33 -26.34 -5.73
N GLU A 173 33.97 -26.37 -4.46
CA GLU A 173 32.89 -25.56 -3.91
C GLU A 173 33.13 -24.06 -4.19
N ILE A 174 32.07 -23.36 -4.56
CA ILE A 174 32.07 -21.96 -4.95
C ILE A 174 31.19 -21.19 -3.98
N HIS A 175 31.75 -20.12 -3.41
CA HIS A 175 31.06 -19.28 -2.44
C HIS A 175 30.87 -17.88 -3.02
N GLY A 176 29.64 -17.38 -2.95
CA GLY A 176 29.27 -16.02 -3.34
C GLY A 176 28.77 -15.90 -4.78
N ARG A 177 27.75 -15.06 -4.95
CA ARG A 177 27.03 -14.84 -6.22
C ARG A 177 27.96 -14.52 -7.39
N GLU A 178 28.95 -13.65 -7.20
CA GLU A 178 29.86 -13.23 -8.28
C GLU A 178 30.76 -14.37 -8.78
N TYR A 179 31.19 -15.26 -7.89
CA TYR A 179 31.98 -16.43 -8.30
C TYR A 179 31.12 -17.49 -8.99
N ILE A 180 29.86 -17.65 -8.54
CA ILE A 180 28.87 -18.50 -9.22
C ILE A 180 28.58 -17.99 -10.64
N LYS A 181 28.40 -16.67 -10.81
CA LYS A 181 28.29 -16.05 -12.14
C LYS A 181 29.51 -16.37 -13.00
N GLY A 182 30.71 -16.24 -12.44
CA GLY A 182 31.96 -16.60 -13.13
C GLY A 182 31.99 -18.06 -13.62
N TYR A 183 31.50 -19.01 -12.80
CA TYR A 183 31.37 -20.41 -13.19
C TYR A 183 30.40 -20.60 -14.36
N TYR A 184 29.21 -19.97 -14.32
CA TYR A 184 28.27 -20.06 -15.44
C TYR A 184 28.78 -19.34 -16.69
N SER A 185 29.52 -18.24 -16.56
CA SER A 185 30.21 -17.61 -17.70
C SER A 185 31.24 -18.54 -18.33
N PHE A 186 32.03 -19.23 -17.52
CA PHE A 186 32.98 -20.25 -17.99
C PHE A 186 32.25 -21.38 -18.72
N LEU A 187 31.21 -21.95 -18.10
CA LEU A 187 30.42 -23.04 -18.68
C LEU A 187 29.76 -22.61 -20.00
N TYR A 188 29.23 -21.38 -20.07
CA TYR A 188 28.68 -20.84 -21.31
C TYR A 188 29.73 -20.76 -22.42
N ALA A 189 30.95 -20.35 -22.09
CA ALA A 189 32.06 -20.19 -23.03
C ALA A 189 32.58 -21.53 -23.58
N THR A 190 32.39 -22.66 -22.87
CA THR A 190 32.73 -23.99 -23.40
C THR A 190 31.77 -24.48 -24.48
N GLY A 191 30.66 -23.75 -24.70
CA GLY A 191 29.59 -24.15 -25.63
C GLY A 191 28.50 -25.00 -24.99
N PHE A 192 28.55 -25.24 -23.67
CA PHE A 192 27.48 -25.93 -22.94
C PHE A 192 26.16 -25.18 -23.09
N ARG A 193 25.05 -25.88 -23.36
CA ARG A 193 23.70 -25.31 -23.46
C ARG A 193 22.70 -26.26 -22.84
N PHE A 194 21.85 -25.73 -21.97
CA PHE A 194 20.77 -26.50 -21.38
C PHE A 194 19.67 -26.76 -22.43
N THR A 195 19.21 -28.00 -22.51
CA THR A 195 18.02 -28.38 -23.29
C THR A 195 16.79 -28.51 -22.38
N GLU A 196 17.00 -28.96 -21.15
CA GLU A 196 15.94 -29.16 -20.16
C GLU A 196 16.49 -28.84 -18.76
N ASN A 197 15.63 -28.28 -17.91
CA ASN A 197 15.86 -28.15 -16.47
C ASN A 197 14.51 -28.28 -15.75
N THR A 198 14.26 -29.45 -15.18
CA THR A 198 12.96 -29.84 -14.65
C THR A 198 13.04 -30.35 -13.20
N SER A 199 12.18 -29.80 -12.35
CA SER A 199 12.00 -30.26 -10.98
C SER A 199 11.34 -31.64 -10.97
N SER A 200 11.93 -32.58 -10.24
CA SER A 200 11.40 -33.94 -10.04
C SER A 200 10.70 -34.08 -8.69
N ALA A 201 11.21 -33.41 -7.65
CA ALA A 201 10.62 -33.43 -6.32
C ALA A 201 10.85 -32.10 -5.60
N LEU A 202 9.78 -31.56 -5.00
CA LEU A 202 9.80 -30.33 -4.23
C LEU A 202 9.40 -30.62 -2.79
N VAL A 203 10.21 -30.19 -1.84
CA VAL A 203 9.88 -30.20 -0.40
C VAL A 203 9.77 -28.74 0.05
N ILE A 204 8.57 -28.34 0.44
CA ILE A 204 8.23 -26.94 0.74
C ILE A 204 8.00 -26.79 2.24
N SER A 205 8.70 -25.84 2.85
CA SER A 205 8.49 -25.35 4.21
C SER A 205 8.18 -23.84 4.17
N ASP A 206 7.99 -23.23 5.33
CA ASP A 206 7.56 -21.83 5.43
C ASP A 206 8.66 -20.84 4.94
N SER A 207 9.94 -21.17 5.13
CA SER A 207 11.07 -20.30 4.76
C SER A 207 12.15 -20.97 3.91
N ILE A 208 12.03 -22.29 3.70
CA ILE A 208 13.00 -23.10 2.95
C ILE A 208 12.23 -23.97 1.97
N LEU A 209 12.76 -24.08 0.75
CA LEU A 209 12.28 -25.01 -0.26
C LEU A 209 13.47 -25.80 -0.80
N VAL A 210 13.32 -27.11 -0.92
CA VAL A 210 14.31 -27.99 -1.53
C VAL A 210 13.74 -28.48 -2.86
N ASP A 211 14.41 -28.13 -3.94
CA ASP A 211 14.14 -28.62 -5.30
C ASP A 211 15.17 -29.68 -5.66
N ARG A 212 14.70 -30.86 -6.06
CA ARG A 212 15.53 -31.89 -6.67
C ARG A 212 15.04 -32.11 -8.08
N GLY A 213 15.94 -32.06 -9.04
CA GLY A 213 15.56 -32.18 -10.43
C GLY A 213 16.67 -32.71 -11.32
N VAL A 214 16.39 -32.65 -12.60
CA VAL A 214 17.25 -33.13 -13.66
C VAL A 214 17.45 -32.01 -14.66
N TRP A 215 18.69 -31.82 -15.11
CA TRP A 215 19.01 -31.00 -16.26
C TRP A 215 19.54 -31.87 -17.39
N LYS A 216 19.35 -31.40 -18.62
CA LYS A 216 19.91 -32.02 -19.82
C LYS A 216 20.66 -30.97 -20.63
N ALA A 217 21.72 -31.40 -21.30
CA ALA A 217 22.51 -30.58 -22.21
C ALA A 217 23.02 -31.47 -23.35
N GLY A 218 22.32 -31.44 -24.49
CA GLY A 218 22.60 -32.37 -25.58
C GLY A 218 22.33 -33.82 -25.15
N GLN A 219 23.37 -34.66 -25.17
CA GLN A 219 23.32 -36.06 -24.72
C GLN A 219 23.65 -36.21 -23.21
N MET A 220 24.13 -35.14 -22.57
CA MET A 220 24.47 -35.17 -21.14
C MET A 220 23.20 -34.99 -20.32
N THR A 221 23.10 -35.78 -19.25
CA THR A 221 22.08 -35.62 -18.21
C THR A 221 22.80 -35.42 -16.89
N GLY A 222 22.21 -34.64 -16.01
CA GLY A 222 22.69 -34.52 -14.65
C GLY A 222 21.57 -34.23 -13.68
N THR A 223 21.87 -34.48 -12.42
CA THR A 223 20.97 -34.27 -11.29
C THR A 223 21.39 -33.05 -10.52
N TYR A 224 20.42 -32.36 -9.93
CA TYR A 224 20.68 -31.22 -9.08
C TYR A 224 19.83 -31.26 -7.81
N LEU A 225 20.36 -30.62 -6.78
CA LEU A 225 19.67 -30.30 -5.54
C LEU A 225 19.88 -28.82 -5.24
N THR A 226 18.79 -28.08 -5.16
CA THR A 226 18.80 -26.64 -4.92
C THR A 226 17.97 -26.33 -3.68
N GLN A 227 18.60 -25.71 -2.70
CA GLN A 227 17.94 -25.14 -1.54
C GLN A 227 17.67 -23.66 -1.78
N TRP A 228 16.39 -23.32 -1.75
CA TRP A 228 15.87 -21.96 -1.83
C TRP A 228 15.51 -21.46 -0.45
N ARG A 229 15.72 -20.17 -0.22
CA ARG A 229 15.32 -19.47 1.01
C ARG A 229 14.37 -18.32 0.67
N LEU A 230 13.32 -18.18 1.46
CA LEU A 230 12.43 -17.03 1.43
C LEU A 230 13.09 -15.89 2.20
N CYS A 231 13.29 -14.76 1.53
CA CYS A 231 13.87 -13.56 2.14
C CYS A 231 12.79 -12.57 2.62
N GLU A 232 13.21 -11.57 3.38
CA GLU A 232 12.32 -10.54 3.95
C GLU A 232 11.58 -9.72 2.89
N ASP A 233 12.11 -9.65 1.67
CA ASP A 233 11.46 -9.03 0.50
C ASP A 233 10.30 -9.87 -0.06
N GLY A 234 10.07 -11.06 0.49
CA GLY A 234 9.02 -11.99 0.04
C GLY A 234 9.41 -12.81 -1.19
N GLU A 235 10.66 -12.72 -1.64
CA GLU A 235 11.17 -13.41 -2.82
C GLU A 235 12.03 -14.62 -2.43
N TRP A 236 12.07 -15.60 -3.33
CA TRP A 236 12.84 -16.83 -3.14
C TRP A 236 14.17 -16.76 -3.89
N TYR A 237 15.25 -17.02 -3.16
CA TYR A 237 16.60 -17.04 -3.72
C TYR A 237 17.30 -18.36 -3.43
N ILE A 238 18.18 -18.77 -4.33
CA ILE A 238 19.03 -19.94 -4.14
C ILE A 238 20.09 -19.61 -3.09
N GLU A 239 20.09 -20.38 -2.01
CA GLU A 239 21.10 -20.30 -0.96
C GLU A 239 22.19 -21.34 -1.18
N ASN A 240 21.80 -22.59 -1.47
CA ASN A 240 22.73 -23.68 -1.73
C ASN A 240 22.32 -24.42 -2.99
N GLU A 241 23.28 -24.76 -3.83
CA GLU A 241 23.07 -25.61 -5.00
C GLU A 241 24.16 -26.66 -5.07
N MET A 242 23.78 -27.88 -5.43
CA MET A 242 24.71 -28.93 -5.79
C MET A 242 24.24 -29.57 -7.08
N THR A 243 25.17 -29.83 -7.98
CA THR A 243 24.85 -30.53 -9.22
C THR A 243 25.91 -31.56 -9.57
N ASN A 244 25.46 -32.68 -10.11
CA ASN A 244 26.31 -33.73 -10.62
C ASN A 244 25.92 -34.08 -12.06
N THR A 245 26.91 -34.42 -12.89
CA THR A 245 26.65 -35.03 -14.20
C THR A 245 26.50 -36.53 -13.99
N ASP A 246 25.43 -37.11 -14.52
CA ASP A 246 25.18 -38.54 -14.38
C ASP A 246 26.14 -39.30 -15.29
N LEU A 247 26.75 -40.37 -14.78
CA LEU A 247 27.55 -41.27 -15.60
C LEU A 247 26.58 -42.15 -16.40
N VAL A 248 26.70 -42.12 -17.73
CA VAL A 248 26.06 -43.14 -18.57
C VAL A 248 26.91 -44.39 -18.40
N GLU A 249 26.39 -45.40 -17.69
CA GLU A 249 26.98 -46.74 -17.74
C GLU A 249 26.85 -47.25 -19.19
N GLU A 250 27.97 -47.34 -19.91
CA GLU A 250 28.08 -48.08 -21.18
C GLU A 250 28.04 -49.59 -20.94
#